data_AF-A0A366XPR9-F1
#
_entry.id   AF-A0A366XPR9-F1
#
_cell.length_a   1.000
_cell.length_b   1.000
_cell.length_c   1.000
_cell.angle_alpha   90.00
_cell.angle_beta   90.00
_cell.angle_gamma   90.00
#
_symmetry.space_group_name_H-M   'P 1'
#
loop_
_entity.id
_entity.type
_entity.pdbx_description
1 polymer ?
#
loop_
_entity_poly.entity_id
_entity_poly.type
_entity_poly.pdbx_seq_one_letter_code
_entity_poly.pdbx_strand_id
1 'polypeptide(L)' 'MGKKMCWTIIFFTLAVNVVLLQQTVEAYYGLEYEQVFRNTILGCISVAVTLLALIRWWKLEYKK' A
#
# COMPACT_ATOMS: atom_id res chain seq x y z
N MET A 1 7.08 12.83 -17.37
CA MET A 1 7.07 13.01 -15.89
C MET A 1 6.20 12.00 -15.15
N GLY A 2 5.06 11.54 -15.69
CA GLY A 2 4.15 10.60 -14.99
C GLY A 2 4.75 9.25 -14.57
N LYS A 3 5.71 8.70 -15.33
CA LYS A 3 6.35 7.41 -15.00
C LYS A 3 7.14 7.45 -13.69
N LYS A 4 7.95 8.49 -13.47
CA LYS A 4 8.74 8.66 -12.24
C LYS A 4 7.82 8.83 -11.03
N MET A 5 6.73 9.58 -11.19
CA MET A 5 5.76 9.83 -10.12
C MET A 5 5.00 8.56 -9.72
N CYS A 6 4.59 7.71 -10.67
CA CYS A 6 4.00 6.40 -10.35
C CYS A 6 4.97 5.49 -9.60
N TRP A 7 6.25 5.48 -9.99
CA TRP A 7 7.27 4.67 -9.33
C TRP A 7 7.53 5.13 -7.89
N THR A 8 7.58 6.45 -7.66
CA THR A 8 7.66 7.02 -6.31
C THR A 8 6.45 6.64 -5.46
N ILE A 9 5.24 6.69 -6.02
CA ILE A 9 4.01 6.29 -5.31
C ILE A 9 4.08 4.81 -4.92
N ILE A 10 4.45 3.91 -5.84
CA ILE A 10 4.56 2.47 -5.55
C ILE A 10 5.59 2.22 -4.45
N PHE A 11 6.76 2.87 -4.52
CA PHE A 11 7.81 2.71 -3.51
C PHE A 11 7.38 3.22 -2.14
N PHE A 12 6.69 4.37 -2.10
CA PHE A 12 6.17 4.92 -0.86
C PHE A 12 5.08 4.02 -0.26
N THR A 13 4.17 3.51 -1.09
CA THR A 13 3.12 2.61 -0.60
C THR A 13 3.68 1.28 -0.11
N LEU A 14 4.77 0.79 -0.70
CA LEU A 14 5.48 -0.38 -0.19
C LEU A 14 6.00 -0.13 1.23
N ALA A 15 6.67 1.00 1.46
CA ALA A 15 7.18 1.36 2.78
C ALA A 15 6.06 1.46 3.83
N VAL A 16 4.93 2.10 3.47
CA VAL A 16 3.75 2.18 4.33
C VAL A 16 3.20 0.78 4.64
N ASN A 17 3.10 -0.12 3.67
CA ASN A 17 2.63 -1.49 3.90
C ASN A 17 3.53 -2.26 4.87
N VAL A 18 4.86 -2.11 4.77
CA VAL A 18 5.80 -2.79 5.68
C VAL A 18 5.59 -2.34 7.13
N VAL A 19 5.46 -1.02 7.36
CA VAL A 19 5.20 -0.47 8.70
C VAL A 19 3.84 -0.93 9.22
N LEU A 20 2.81 -0.90 8.38
CA LEU A 20 1.47 -1.35 8.76
C LEU A 20 1.44 -2.82 9.14
N LEU A 21 2.16 -3.66 8.38
CA LEU A 21 2.28 -5.09 8.65
C LEU A 21 2.99 -5.32 9.99
N GLN A 22 4.09 -4.60 10.27
CA GLN A 22 4.78 -4.69 11.56
C GLN A 22 3.83 -4.34 12.72
N GLN A 23 3.09 -3.23 12.62
CA GLN A 23 2.12 -2.84 13.64
C GLN A 23 0.96 -3.83 13.78
N THR A 24 0.59 -4.52 12.70
CA THR A 24 -0.46 -5.56 12.73
C THR A 24 0.03 -6.79 13.49
N VAL A 25 1.29 -7.19 13.28
CA VAL A 25 1.93 -8.29 14.01
C VAL A 25 2.05 -7.95 15.49
N GLU A 26 2.55 -6.75 15.81
CA GLU A 26 2.66 -6.28 17.21
C GLU A 26 1.30 -6.24 17.90
N ALA A 27 0.26 -5.68 17.26
CA ALA A 27 -1.09 -5.63 17.81
C ALA A 27 -1.70 -7.03 17.99
N TYR A 28 -1.40 -7.98 17.10
CA TYR A 28 -1.87 -9.36 17.22
C TYR A 28 -1.28 -10.06 18.45
N TYR A 29 0.04 -9.90 18.67
CA TYR A 29 0.70 -10.42 19.88
C TYR A 29 0.30 -9.66 21.16
N GLY A 30 -0.06 -8.37 21.04
CA GLY A 30 -0.60 -7.57 22.13
C GLY A 30 -2.06 -7.88 22.49
N LEU A 31 -2.72 -8.81 21.78
CA LEU A 31 -4.16 -9.11 21.90
C LEU A 31 -5.07 -7.89 21.63
N GLU A 32 -4.55 -6.88 20.94
CA GLU A 32 -5.27 -5.65 20.56
C GLU A 32 -5.98 -5.85 19.22
N TYR A 33 -6.99 -6.71 19.21
CA TYR A 33 -7.71 -7.12 17.99
C TYR A 33 -8.34 -5.95 17.22
N GLU A 34 -8.75 -4.89 17.91
CA GLU A 34 -9.30 -3.68 17.28
C GLU A 34 -8.24 -2.97 16.42
N GLN A 35 -7.00 -2.93 16.89
CA GLN A 35 -5.87 -2.31 16.19
C GLN A 35 -5.41 -3.17 15.01
N VAL A 36 -5.43 -4.50 15.15
CA VAL A 36 -5.21 -5.45 14.05
C VAL A 36 -6.22 -5.21 12.93
N PHE A 37 -7.52 -5.10 13.27
CA PHE A 37 -8.58 -4.91 12.28
C PHE A 37 -8.46 -3.56 11.57
N ARG A 38 -8.18 -2.48 12.32
CA ARG A 38 -7.94 -1.14 11.76
C ARG A 38 -6.76 -1.13 10.78
N ASN A 39 -5.64 -1.72 11.17
CA ASN A 39 -4.44 -1.79 10.33
C ASN A 39 -4.66 -2.67 9.09
N THR A 40 -5.40 -3.77 9.22
CA THR A 40 -5.75 -4.64 8.09
C THR A 40 -6.60 -3.90 7.05
N ILE A 41 -7.62 -3.14 7.49
CA ILE A 41 -8.45 -2.34 6.58
C ILE A 41 -7.61 -1.27 5.86
N LEU A 42 -6.76 -0.54 6.60
CA LEU A 42 -5.86 0.46 6.03
C LEU A 42 -4.89 -0.18 5.02
N GLY A 43 -4.42 -1.40 5.29
CA GLY A 43 -3.57 -2.18 4.39
C GLY A 43 -4.29 -2.54 3.09
N CYS A 44 -5.53 -3.04 3.18
CA CYS A 44 -6.36 -3.30 2.01
C CYS A 44 -6.58 -2.05 1.13
N ILE A 45 -6.87 -0.90 1.74
CA ILE A 45 -7.06 0.37 1.02
C ILE A 45 -5.75 0.79 0.32
N SER A 46 -4.64 0.68 1.03
CA SER A 46 -3.29 0.99 0.53
C SER A 46 -2.93 0.12 -0.69
N VAL A 47 -3.22 -1.18 -0.65
CA VAL A 47 -3.03 -2.09 -1.79
C VAL A 47 -3.92 -1.70 -2.97
N ALA A 48 -5.18 -1.35 -2.74
CA ALA A 48 -6.09 -0.90 -3.80
C ALA A 48 -5.58 0.38 -4.50
N VAL A 49 -5.09 1.36 -3.73
CA VAL A 49 -4.49 2.58 -4.28
C VAL A 49 -3.24 2.26 -5.10
N THR A 50 -2.41 1.32 -4.65
CA THR A 50 -1.21 0.87 -5.38
C THR A 50 -1.56 0.21 -6.70
N LEU A 51 -2.59 -0.66 -6.70
CA LEU A 51 -3.10 -1.29 -7.92
C LEU A 51 -3.58 -0.26 -8.94
N LEU A 52 -4.33 0.76 -8.50
CA LEU A 52 -4.76 1.86 -9.38
C LEU A 52 -3.57 2.66 -9.94
N ALA A 53 -2.56 2.94 -9.12
CA ALA A 53 -1.34 3.60 -9.55
C ALA A 53 -0.57 2.75 -10.58
N LEU A 54 -0.53 1.43 -10.38
CA LEU A 54 0.11 0.47 -11.29
C LEU A 54 -0.63 0.37 -12.63
N ILE A 55 -1.96 0.28 -12.61
CA ILE A 55 -2.79 0.29 -13.84
C ILE A 55 -2.59 1.60 -14.60
N ARG A 56 -2.51 2.73 -13.89
CA ARG A 56 -2.26 4.04 -14.51
C ARG A 56 -0.85 4.13 -15.11
N TRP A 57 0.14 3.54 -14.45
CA TRP A 57 1.49 3.41 -15.00
C TRP A 57 1.50 2.54 -16.27
N TRP A 58 0.87 1.36 -16.25
CA TRP A 58 0.69 0.51 -17.43
C TRP A 58 0.03 1.25 -18.59
N LYS A 59 -1.07 1.98 -18.34
CA LYS A 59 -1.72 2.78 -19.38
C LYS A 59 -0.81 3.87 -19.97
N LEU A 60 0.09 4.46 -19.18
CA LEU A 60 1.06 5.45 -19.64
C LEU A 60 2.27 4.82 -20.37
N GLU A 61 2.60 3.58 -20.04
CA GLU A 61 3.68 2.79 -20.67
C GLU A 61 3.27 2.30 -22.06
N TYR A 62 2.05 1.75 -22.18
CA TYR A 62 1.54 1.07 -23.38
C TYR A 62 0.70 1.95 -24.31
N LYS A 63 0.43 3.23 -23.98
CA LYS A 63 -0.18 4.22 -24.92
C LYS A 63 0.83 4.76 -25.96
N LYS A 64 1.67 3.88 -26.50
CA LYS A 64 2.59 4.23 -27.58
C LYS A 64 1.93 3.99 -28.92
#